data_AF-A0AAP2KVA5-F1
#
_entry.id   AF-A0AAP2KVA5-F1
#
_cell.length_a   1.000
_cell.length_b   1.000
_cell.length_c   1.000
_cell.angle_alpha   90.00
_cell.angle_beta   90.00
_cell.angle_gamma   90.00
#
_symmetry.space_group_name_H-M   'P 1'
#
loop_
_entity.id
_entity.type
_entity.pdbx_description
1 polymer ?
#
loop_
_entity_poly.entity_id
_entity_poly.type
_entity_poly.pdbx_seq_one_letter_code
_entity_poly.pdbx_strand_id
1 'polypeptide(L)'
;MSLEWWLLVAISVLLITGEIFIGAFVVLWFWIGAVLAVLLTLLAPELNAGVQILLTALTGGLLLYFFRHCCVAQDNEVGEGLYTFSAGRGVLSISDDGQAAVSARGVCWGVVSLDVLPEADRIDGKTVEIERFEGNRAVLAMPRFTGRGKTKCHEAVITPAAAVLKADSSQDGGGGGA
;
A
#
# COMPACT_ATOMS: atom_id res chain seq x y z
N MET A 1 -5.82 -52.80 -22.32
CA MET A 1 -6.05 -51.35 -22.55
C MET A 1 -5.04 -50.87 -23.56
N SER A 2 -5.45 -50.12 -24.58
CA SER A 2 -4.57 -49.65 -25.66
C SER A 2 -3.64 -48.52 -25.20
N LEU A 3 -2.52 -48.33 -25.90
CA LEU A 3 -1.57 -47.25 -25.64
C LEU A 3 -2.21 -45.86 -25.82
N GLU A 4 -3.18 -45.76 -26.73
CA GLU A 4 -4.01 -44.58 -26.97
C GLU A 4 -4.77 -44.13 -25.71
N TRP A 5 -5.29 -45.08 -24.93
CA TRP A 5 -6.01 -44.78 -23.70
C TRP A 5 -5.10 -44.13 -22.65
N TRP A 6 -3.90 -44.67 -22.48
CA TRP A 6 -2.90 -44.12 -21.56
C TRP A 6 -2.42 -42.73 -21.99
N LEU A 7 -2.31 -42.49 -23.30
CA LEU A 7 -1.91 -41.20 -23.85
C LEU A 7 -2.98 -40.12 -23.57
N LEU A 8 -4.26 -40.46 -23.69
CA LEU A 8 -5.37 -39.56 -23.30
C LEU A 8 -5.34 -39.23 -21.80
N VAL A 9 -5.15 -40.25 -20.94
CA VAL A 9 -5.06 -40.03 -19.49
C VAL A 9 -3.86 -39.13 -19.14
N ALA A 10 -2.70 -39.36 -19.74
CA ALA A 10 -1.51 -38.55 -19.51
C ALA A 10 -1.70 -37.09 -19.94
N ILE A 11 -2.34 -36.85 -21.10
CA ILE A 11 -2.67 -35.50 -21.55
C ILE A 11 -3.64 -34.82 -20.58
N SER A 12 -4.68 -35.51 -20.09
CA SER A 12 -5.61 -34.96 -19.11
C SER A 12 -4.90 -34.56 -17.81
N VAL A 13 -4.03 -35.42 -17.27
CA VAL A 13 -3.25 -35.13 -16.06
C VAL A 13 -2.30 -33.95 -16.29
N LEU A 14 -1.63 -33.88 -17.45
CA LEU A 14 -0.74 -32.78 -17.81
C LEU A 14 -1.50 -31.44 -17.87
N LEU A 15 -2.67 -31.42 -18.50
CA LEU A 15 -3.50 -30.23 -18.62
C LEU A 15 -4.02 -29.75 -17.25
N ILE A 16 -4.52 -30.66 -16.42
CA ILE A 16 -4.98 -30.34 -15.05
C ILE A 16 -3.82 -29.80 -14.21
N THR A 17 -2.63 -30.40 -14.32
CA THR A 17 -1.46 -29.93 -13.60
C THR A 17 -1.06 -28.53 -14.08
N GLY A 18 -0.96 -28.31 -15.38
CA GLY A 18 -0.64 -26.99 -15.95
C GLY A 18 -1.60 -25.90 -15.49
N GLU A 19 -2.88 -26.23 -15.33
CA GLU A 19 -3.90 -25.30 -14.85
C GLU A 19 -3.74 -24.89 -13.40
N ILE A 20 -3.42 -25.85 -12.52
CA ILE A 20 -3.15 -25.58 -11.11
C ILE A 20 -1.97 -24.63 -10.95
N PHE A 21 -0.94 -24.77 -11.80
CA PHE A 21 0.23 -23.90 -11.78
C PHE A 21 -0.05 -22.48 -12.28
N ILE A 22 -0.92 -22.33 -13.28
CA ILE A 22 -1.24 -21.01 -13.87
C ILE A 22 -2.35 -20.31 -13.07
N GLY A 23 -3.15 -21.05 -12.28
CA GLY A 23 -4.32 -20.53 -11.59
C GLY A 23 -5.43 -20.05 -12.56
N ALA A 24 -5.38 -20.49 -13.82
CA ALA A 24 -6.25 -19.97 -14.88
C ALA A 24 -7.61 -20.69 -14.97
N PHE A 25 -7.81 -21.78 -14.21
CA PHE A 25 -9.07 -22.55 -14.14
C PHE A 25 -9.72 -22.84 -15.53
N VAL A 26 -8.93 -22.98 -16.59
CA VAL A 26 -9.39 -23.07 -17.99
C VAL A 26 -10.24 -24.31 -18.24
N VAL A 27 -9.73 -25.50 -17.90
CA VAL A 27 -10.37 -26.81 -18.00
C VAL A 27 -11.66 -26.82 -17.19
N LEU A 28 -11.71 -26.16 -16.03
CA LEU A 28 -12.96 -26.02 -15.27
C LEU A 28 -14.05 -25.31 -16.10
N TRP A 29 -13.73 -24.18 -16.73
CA TRP A 29 -14.70 -23.43 -17.54
C TRP A 29 -15.13 -24.20 -18.80
N PHE A 30 -14.21 -24.91 -19.44
CA PHE A 30 -14.53 -25.77 -20.57
C PHE A 30 -15.38 -26.99 -20.17
N TRP A 31 -15.18 -27.55 -18.97
CA TRP A 31 -16.01 -28.63 -18.45
C TRP A 31 -17.45 -28.18 -18.20
N ILE A 32 -17.65 -26.97 -17.66
CA ILE A 32 -18.98 -26.37 -17.53
C ILE A 32 -19.63 -26.18 -18.90
N GLY A 33 -18.86 -25.68 -19.88
CA GLY A 33 -19.32 -25.58 -21.28
C GLY A 33 -19.74 -26.92 -21.87
N ALA A 34 -19.00 -28.00 -21.58
CA ALA A 34 -19.31 -29.35 -22.05
C ALA A 34 -20.57 -29.92 -21.39
N VAL A 35 -20.75 -29.72 -20.08
CA VAL A 35 -21.99 -30.11 -19.37
C VAL A 35 -23.21 -29.39 -19.96
N LEU A 36 -23.09 -28.09 -20.24
CA LEU A 36 -24.13 -27.30 -20.90
C LEU A 36 -24.46 -27.82 -22.30
N ALA A 37 -23.46 -28.17 -23.10
CA ALA A 37 -23.67 -28.70 -24.44
C ALA A 37 -24.31 -30.10 -24.43
N VAL A 38 -23.92 -30.96 -23.48
CA VAL A 38 -24.57 -32.27 -23.27
C VAL A 38 -26.03 -32.07 -22.86
N LEU A 39 -26.31 -31.16 -21.94
CA LEU A 39 -27.68 -30.83 -21.53
C LEU A 39 -28.50 -30.32 -22.72
N LEU A 40 -27.93 -29.45 -23.57
CA LEU A 40 -28.58 -28.96 -24.78
C LEU A 40 -28.85 -30.08 -25.79
N THR A 41 -27.94 -31.05 -25.90
CA THR A 41 -28.10 -32.22 -26.77
C THR A 41 -29.28 -33.10 -26.32
N LEU A 42 -29.51 -33.20 -25.02
CA LEU A 42 -30.70 -33.91 -24.49
C LEU A 42 -32.01 -33.19 -24.83
N LEU A 43 -32.00 -31.86 -24.95
CA LEU A 43 -33.18 -31.07 -25.32
C LEU A 43 -33.44 -31.06 -26.83
N ALA A 44 -32.38 -31.13 -27.64
CA ALA A 44 -32.44 -31.05 -29.09
C ALA A 44 -31.48 -32.08 -29.72
N PRO A 45 -31.87 -33.37 -29.80
CA PRO A 45 -31.01 -34.45 -30.29
C PRO A 45 -30.68 -34.34 -31.79
N GLU A 46 -31.44 -33.54 -32.54
CA GLU A 46 -31.25 -33.31 -33.98
C GLU A 46 -30.07 -32.35 -34.29
N LEU A 47 -29.39 -31.80 -33.26
CA LEU A 47 -28.25 -30.93 -33.48
C LEU A 47 -27.06 -31.70 -34.06
N ASN A 48 -26.49 -31.17 -35.15
CA ASN A 48 -25.26 -31.67 -35.72
C ASN A 48 -24.11 -31.61 -34.69
N ALA A 49 -23.33 -32.67 -34.58
CA ALA A 49 -22.17 -32.76 -33.68
C ALA A 49 -21.20 -31.58 -33.83
N GLY A 50 -21.03 -31.06 -35.06
CA GLY A 50 -20.20 -29.88 -35.30
C GLY A 50 -20.71 -28.63 -34.57
N VAL A 51 -22.03 -28.44 -34.52
CA VAL A 51 -22.66 -27.32 -33.81
C VAL A 51 -22.54 -27.51 -32.29
N GLN A 52 -22.64 -28.74 -31.79
CA GLN A 52 -22.45 -29.04 -30.36
C GLN A 52 -21.04 -28.69 -29.89
N ILE A 53 -20.01 -29.04 -30.67
CA ILE A 53 -18.61 -28.70 -30.35
C ILE A 53 -18.40 -27.17 -30.42
N LEU A 54 -18.96 -26.51 -31.44
CA LEU A 54 -18.88 -25.05 -31.57
C LEU A 54 -19.52 -24.34 -30.37
N LEU A 55 -20.71 -24.80 -29.95
CA LEU A 55 -21.42 -24.27 -28.79
C LEU A 55 -20.65 -24.52 -27.48
N THR A 56 -20.04 -25.69 -27.33
CA THR A 56 -19.18 -26.02 -26.17
C THR A 56 -18.01 -25.05 -26.08
N ALA A 57 -17.30 -24.84 -27.20
CA ALA A 57 -16.14 -23.97 -27.26
C ALA A 57 -16.50 -22.49 -27.04
N LEU A 58 -17.59 -22.03 -27.67
CA LEU A 58 -18.08 -20.65 -27.49
C LEU A 58 -18.53 -20.41 -26.05
N THR A 59 -19.31 -21.32 -25.47
CA THR A 59 -19.82 -21.18 -24.10
C THR A 59 -18.67 -21.21 -23.10
N GLY A 60 -17.77 -22.20 -23.19
CA GLY A 60 -16.59 -22.28 -22.32
C GLY A 60 -15.66 -21.07 -22.46
N GLY A 61 -15.41 -20.61 -23.69
CA GLY A 61 -14.62 -19.41 -23.95
C GLY A 61 -15.25 -18.13 -23.43
N LEU A 62 -16.58 -17.99 -23.56
CA LEU A 62 -17.33 -16.83 -23.06
C LEU A 62 -17.32 -16.81 -21.53
N LEU A 63 -17.57 -17.95 -20.89
CA LEU A 63 -17.47 -18.09 -19.43
C LEU A 63 -16.06 -17.75 -18.97
N LEU A 64 -15.03 -18.28 -19.63
CA LEU A 64 -13.65 -17.94 -19.33
C LEU A 64 -13.42 -16.44 -19.48
N TYR A 65 -13.87 -15.79 -20.55
CA TYR A 65 -13.65 -14.35 -20.76
C TYR A 65 -14.28 -13.49 -19.64
N PHE A 66 -15.56 -13.73 -19.33
CA PHE A 66 -16.28 -12.93 -18.34
C PHE A 66 -15.84 -13.25 -16.90
N PHE A 67 -15.77 -14.53 -16.53
CA PHE A 67 -15.44 -14.92 -15.17
C PHE A 67 -13.94 -14.84 -14.88
N ARG A 68 -13.06 -14.91 -15.88
CA ARG A 68 -11.65 -14.57 -15.67
C ARG A 68 -11.50 -13.16 -15.14
N HIS A 69 -12.30 -12.21 -15.64
CA HIS A 69 -12.22 -10.83 -15.18
C HIS A 69 -12.74 -10.66 -13.74
N CYS A 70 -13.69 -11.49 -13.31
CA CYS A 70 -14.24 -11.45 -11.95
C CYS A 70 -13.41 -12.26 -10.92
N CYS A 71 -12.84 -13.39 -11.33
CA CYS A 71 -12.21 -14.36 -10.42
C CYS A 71 -10.68 -14.25 -10.38
N VAL A 72 -10.05 -13.77 -11.45
CA VAL A 72 -8.61 -13.42 -11.41
C VAL A 72 -8.53 -12.01 -10.85
N ALA A 73 -8.63 -11.93 -9.52
CA ALA A 73 -8.54 -10.70 -8.78
C ALA A 73 -7.28 -9.91 -9.18
N GLN A 74 -7.45 -8.61 -9.39
CA GLN A 74 -6.38 -7.61 -9.50
C GLN A 74 -5.52 -7.49 -8.22
N ASP A 75 -5.69 -8.37 -7.24
CA ASP A 75 -4.95 -8.33 -5.98
C ASP A 75 -3.44 -8.60 -6.15
N ASN A 76 -2.99 -8.99 -7.35
CA ASN A 76 -1.57 -9.00 -7.72
C ASN A 76 -0.95 -7.59 -7.89
N GLU A 77 -1.73 -6.51 -7.82
CA GLU A 77 -1.21 -5.13 -7.88
C GLU A 77 -1.16 -4.41 -6.53
N VAL A 78 -1.73 -5.00 -5.46
CA VAL A 78 -1.42 -4.54 -4.10
C VAL A 78 -0.11 -5.23 -3.74
N GLY A 79 0.99 -4.65 -4.20
CA GLY A 79 2.33 -5.08 -3.80
C GLY A 79 2.29 -5.27 -2.29
N GLU A 80 2.41 -6.53 -1.84
CA GLU A 80 2.46 -6.84 -0.42
C GLU A 80 3.51 -5.90 0.14
N GLY A 81 3.04 -4.91 0.91
CA GLY A 81 3.91 -3.89 1.44
C GLY A 81 4.88 -4.63 2.33
N LEU A 82 6.08 -4.92 1.79
CA LEU A 82 7.17 -5.55 2.49
C LEU A 82 7.18 -4.91 3.86
N TYR A 83 6.94 -5.68 4.92
CA TYR A 83 6.66 -5.13 6.24
C TYR A 83 7.77 -4.15 6.69
N THR A 84 8.95 -4.21 6.11
CA THR A 84 10.07 -3.28 6.28
C THR A 84 9.81 -1.86 5.73
N PHE A 85 8.95 -1.69 4.73
CA PHE A 85 8.53 -0.40 4.12
C PHE A 85 7.18 0.10 4.65
N SER A 86 6.63 -0.54 5.67
CA SER A 86 5.39 -0.08 6.30
C SER A 86 5.69 1.06 7.27
N ALA A 87 5.02 2.19 7.06
CA ALA A 87 5.01 3.35 7.96
C ALA A 87 4.86 2.91 9.44
N GLY A 88 5.58 3.57 10.34
CA GLY A 88 5.66 3.14 11.73
C GLY A 88 6.61 3.99 12.57
N ARG A 89 6.88 3.53 13.80
CA ARG A 89 7.82 4.20 14.70
C ARG A 89 9.24 3.71 14.45
N GLY A 90 10.19 4.64 14.43
CA GLY A 90 11.62 4.37 14.36
C GLY A 90 12.41 5.25 15.33
N VAL A 91 13.69 4.94 15.50
CA VAL A 91 14.62 5.69 16.33
C VAL A 91 15.50 6.55 15.43
N LEU A 92 15.45 7.87 15.60
CA LEU A 92 16.30 8.82 14.91
C LEU A 92 17.74 8.68 15.41
N SER A 93 18.69 8.65 14.49
CA SER A 93 20.10 8.77 14.78
C SER A 93 20.73 9.87 13.94
N ILE A 94 21.51 10.74 14.59
CA ILE A 94 22.16 11.88 13.96
C ILE A 94 23.67 11.66 14.08
N SER A 95 24.33 11.47 12.95
CA SER A 95 25.79 11.35 12.89
C SER A 95 26.46 12.72 13.03
N ASP A 96 27.70 12.73 13.50
CA ASP A 96 28.53 13.94 13.64
C ASP A 96 28.75 14.66 12.29
N ASP A 97 28.61 13.93 11.17
CA ASP A 97 28.69 14.46 9.80
C ASP A 97 27.42 15.23 9.36
N GLY A 98 26.42 15.38 10.24
CA GLY A 98 25.15 16.04 9.95
C GLY A 98 24.17 15.17 9.15
N GLN A 99 24.48 13.89 8.93
CA GLN A 99 23.57 12.94 8.31
C GLN A 99 22.60 12.37 9.35
N ALA A 100 21.31 12.43 9.04
CA ALA A 100 20.26 11.81 9.87
C ALA A 100 19.78 10.50 9.24
N ALA A 101 19.65 9.47 10.08
CA ALA A 101 19.11 8.17 9.73
C ALA A 101 18.03 7.75 10.74
N VAL A 102 17.13 6.86 10.34
CA VAL A 102 16.11 6.30 11.23
C VAL A 102 16.21 4.80 11.20
N SER A 103 16.38 4.20 12.38
CA SER A 103 16.34 2.75 12.54
C SER A 103 14.90 2.32 12.85
N ALA A 104 14.32 1.54 11.93
CA ALA A 104 12.98 0.98 12.10
C ALA A 104 12.99 -0.49 11.69
N ARG A 105 12.41 -1.34 12.55
CA ARG A 105 12.29 -2.80 12.31
C ARG A 105 13.63 -3.48 11.96
N GLY A 106 14.74 -3.00 12.53
CA GLY A 106 16.08 -3.56 12.34
C GLY A 106 16.83 -3.08 11.10
N VAL A 107 16.29 -2.12 10.34
CA VAL A 107 16.95 -1.53 9.17
C VAL A 107 17.12 -0.02 9.37
N CYS A 108 18.27 0.50 8.95
CA CYS A 108 18.58 1.94 8.98
C CYS A 108 18.27 2.58 7.63
N TRP A 109 17.50 3.67 7.67
CA TRP A 109 17.07 4.42 6.49
C TRP A 109 17.58 5.85 6.57
N GLY A 110 18.05 6.43 5.45
CA GLY A 110 18.42 7.84 5.44
C GLY A 110 17.20 8.76 5.56
N VAL A 111 17.31 9.91 6.21
CA VAL A 111 16.21 10.88 6.32
C VAL A 111 16.37 11.96 5.23
N VAL A 112 15.30 12.26 4.48
CA VAL A 112 15.32 13.34 3.48
C VAL A 112 15.10 14.70 4.11
N SER A 113 14.15 14.79 5.04
CA SER A 113 13.64 16.06 5.55
C SER A 113 13.66 16.08 7.06
N LEU A 114 14.84 16.32 7.65
CA LEU A 114 14.96 16.54 9.09
C LEU A 114 14.23 17.82 9.52
N ASP A 115 13.99 18.75 8.59
CA ASP A 115 13.34 20.03 8.85
C ASP A 115 11.86 19.93 9.23
N VAL A 116 11.24 18.78 8.97
CA VAL A 116 9.87 18.48 9.39
C VAL A 116 9.79 18.32 10.92
N LEU A 117 10.89 18.00 11.58
CA LEU A 117 10.97 17.94 13.03
C LEU A 117 11.34 19.30 13.64
N PRO A 118 10.67 19.71 14.73
CA PRO A 118 11.12 20.81 15.57
C PRO A 118 12.56 20.60 16.03
N GLU A 119 13.35 21.66 16.20
CA GLU A 119 14.75 21.54 16.66
C GLU A 119 14.87 20.81 18.01
N ALA A 120 13.89 21.01 18.91
CA ALA A 120 13.80 20.29 20.18
C ALA A 120 13.63 18.75 20.04
N ASP A 121 13.26 18.29 18.84
CA ASP A 121 13.04 16.90 18.51
C ASP A 121 14.17 16.29 17.67
N ARG A 122 15.16 17.09 17.26
CA ARG A 122 16.34 16.63 16.51
C ARG A 122 17.42 16.12 17.46
N ILE A 123 17.08 15.10 18.22
CA ILE A 123 17.97 14.49 19.23
C ILE A 123 18.23 13.04 18.83
N ASP A 124 19.49 12.63 18.91
CA ASP A 124 19.89 11.23 18.73
C ASP A 124 19.15 10.32 19.75
N GLY A 125 18.63 9.20 19.28
CA GLY A 125 17.82 8.28 20.07
C GLY A 125 16.34 8.63 20.21
N LYS A 126 15.87 9.76 19.64
CA LYS A 126 14.45 10.13 19.73
C LYS A 126 13.57 9.21 18.87
N THR A 127 12.41 8.81 19.41
CA THR A 127 11.41 8.08 18.63
C THR A 127 10.67 9.03 17.70
N VAL A 128 10.64 8.71 16.41
CA VAL A 128 9.99 9.49 15.35
C VAL A 128 9.00 8.62 14.59
N GLU A 129 7.94 9.24 14.07
CA GLU A 129 6.97 8.56 13.21
C GLU A 129 7.38 8.72 11.74
N ILE A 130 7.39 7.60 11.01
CA ILE A 130 7.67 7.54 9.58
C ILE A 130 6.33 7.55 8.86
N GLU A 131 6.11 8.56 8.01
CA GLU A 131 4.89 8.69 7.20
C GLU A 131 4.91 7.71 6.02
N ARG A 132 6.04 7.65 5.31
CA ARG A 132 6.26 6.78 4.15
C ARG A 132 7.76 6.63 3.86
N PHE A 133 8.09 5.71 2.97
CA PHE A 133 9.44 5.55 2.44
C PHE A 133 9.47 5.97 0.96
N GLU A 134 10.48 6.73 0.57
CA GLU A 134 10.73 7.14 -0.81
C GLU A 134 12.12 6.61 -1.22
N GLY A 135 12.13 5.50 -1.97
CA GLY A 135 13.36 4.79 -2.31
C GLY A 135 14.07 4.23 -1.08
N ASN A 136 15.32 4.65 -0.85
CA ASN A 136 16.12 4.23 0.31
C ASN A 136 16.11 5.27 1.46
N ARG A 137 15.07 6.11 1.51
CA ARG A 137 14.94 7.20 2.48
C ARG A 137 13.58 7.19 3.16
N ALA A 138 13.58 7.47 4.47
CA ALA A 138 12.38 7.62 5.27
C ALA A 138 11.92 9.09 5.26
N VAL A 139 10.62 9.29 5.04
CA VAL A 139 9.94 10.58 5.18
C VAL A 139 9.26 10.60 6.54
N LEU A 140 9.65 11.57 7.37
CA LEU A 140 9.15 11.69 8.73
C LEU A 140 7.81 12.43 8.75
N ALA A 141 6.90 11.96 9.59
CA ALA A 141 5.68 12.68 9.92
C ALA A 141 5.99 13.79 10.94
N MET A 142 5.28 14.91 10.85
CA MET A 142 5.31 15.90 11.92
C MET A 142 4.83 15.25 13.24
N PRO A 143 5.52 15.50 14.37
CA PRO A 143 5.08 15.00 15.65
C PRO A 143 3.69 15.58 15.92
N ARG A 144 2.68 14.71 15.92
CA ARG A 144 1.35 15.11 16.38
C ARG A 144 1.51 15.43 17.86
N PHE A 145 1.41 16.70 18.21
CA PHE A 145 1.28 17.12 19.61
C PHE A 145 0.03 16.46 20.19
N THR A 146 0.19 15.27 20.76
CA THR A 146 -0.82 14.68 21.65
C THR A 146 -0.85 15.56 22.88
N GLY A 147 -1.70 16.58 22.84
CA GLY A 147 -2.07 17.41 23.98
C GLY A 147 -2.67 16.54 25.07
N ARG A 148 -1.82 15.95 25.91
CA ARG A 148 -2.17 15.49 27.25
C ARG A 148 -1.10 15.96 28.24
N GLY A 149 -0.74 17.23 28.15
CA GLY A 149 -0.26 17.99 29.29
C GLY A 149 -1.48 18.66 29.92
N LYS A 150 -2.03 18.09 31.00
CA LYS A 150 -2.76 18.91 31.97
C LYS A 150 -1.71 19.78 32.65
N THR A 151 -1.35 20.90 32.04
CA THR A 151 -0.76 22.01 32.77
C THR A 151 -1.84 22.47 33.74
N LYS A 152 -1.66 22.08 35.01
CA LYS A 152 -2.30 22.72 36.13
C LYS A 152 -1.83 24.17 36.05
N CYS A 153 -2.66 25.05 35.48
CA CYS A 153 -2.46 26.49 35.56
C CYS A 153 -2.41 26.82 37.05
N HIS A 154 -1.20 26.97 37.60
CA HIS A 154 -1.04 27.71 38.83
C HIS A 154 -1.38 29.15 38.48
N GLU A 155 -2.58 29.51 38.92
CA GLU A 155 -3.15 30.83 39.04
C GLU A 155 -2.11 31.81 39.61
N ALA A 156 -1.36 32.46 38.72
CA ALA A 156 -0.63 33.67 39.03
C ALA A 156 -1.64 34.81 38.93
N VAL A 157 -2.26 35.10 40.07
CA VAL A 157 -3.02 36.33 40.32
C VAL A 157 -2.12 37.51 39.99
N ILE A 158 -2.44 38.24 38.92
CA ILE A 158 -1.94 39.61 38.71
C ILE A 158 -3.17 40.50 38.60
N THR A 159 -3.47 41.13 39.73
CA THR A 159 -4.43 42.23 39.91
C THR A 159 -4.06 43.41 39.00
N PRO A 160 -5.04 44.09 38.37
CA PRO A 160 -4.79 45.28 37.58
C PRO A 160 -4.83 46.55 38.46
N ALA A 161 -3.79 47.37 38.37
CA ALA A 161 -3.82 48.79 38.75
C ALA A 161 -3.23 49.56 37.55
N ALA A 162 -4.09 50.12 36.69
CA ALA A 162 -4.51 51.51 36.74
C ALA A 162 -3.38 52.51 36.44
N ALA A 163 -3.42 53.01 35.20
CA ALA A 163 -3.16 54.37 34.74
C ALA A 163 -1.93 55.13 35.26
N VAL A 164 -1.14 55.69 34.33
CA VAL A 164 -0.88 57.14 34.25
C VAL A 164 -0.27 57.47 32.88
N LEU A 165 -0.91 58.40 32.20
CA LEU A 165 -0.48 59.14 31.02
C LEU A 165 0.83 59.91 31.27
N LYS A 166 1.75 59.95 30.30
CA LYS A 166 2.25 61.24 29.77
C LYS A 166 2.98 61.09 28.44
N ALA A 167 2.55 61.93 27.50
CA ALA A 167 3.22 62.26 26.25
C ALA A 167 4.38 63.25 26.50
N ASP A 168 5.42 63.16 25.66
CA ASP A 168 6.20 64.27 25.06
C ASP A 168 7.42 63.61 24.38
N SER A 169 7.55 63.58 23.06
CA SER A 169 7.89 64.65 22.12
C SER A 169 9.39 64.75 21.81
N SER A 170 9.61 64.91 20.52
CA SER A 170 10.67 65.69 19.88
C SER A 170 12.14 65.26 19.99
N GLN A 171 12.68 65.05 18.77
CA GLN A 171 13.86 65.74 18.23
C GLN A 171 15.26 65.33 18.73
N ASP A 172 16.02 64.78 17.78
CA ASP A 172 17.10 65.48 17.05
C ASP A 172 18.45 64.76 17.09
N GLY A 173 19.22 64.98 16.02
CA GLY A 173 20.67 65.02 16.11
C GLY A 173 21.44 63.78 15.72
N GLY A 174 21.58 63.58 14.40
CA GLY A 174 22.86 63.68 13.69
C GLY A 174 24.16 63.10 14.27
N GLY A 175 24.92 62.47 13.37
CA GLY A 175 26.36 62.73 13.27
C GLY A 175 27.31 61.54 13.44
N GLY A 176 27.80 61.04 12.31
CA GLY A 176 29.21 61.17 11.94
C GLY A 176 30.26 60.26 12.60
N GLY A 177 30.89 59.44 11.75
CA GLY A 177 32.35 59.37 11.64
C GLY A 177 33.08 58.37 12.54
N ALA A 178 33.61 57.31 11.93
CA ALA A 178 35.04 57.14 11.63
C ALA A 178 35.23 55.95 10.68
#